data_AF-A0AB38TSA4-F1
#
_entry.id   AF-A0AB38TSA4-F1
#
_cell.length_a   1.000
_cell.length_b   1.000
_cell.length_c   1.000
_cell.angle_alpha   90.00
_cell.angle_beta   90.00
_cell.angle_gamma   90.00
#
_symmetry.space_group_name_H-M   'P 1'
#
loop_
_entity.id
_entity.type
_entity.pdbx_description
1 polymer ?
#
loop_
_entity_poly.entity_id
_entity_poly.type
_entity_poly.pdbx_seq_one_letter_code
_entity_poly.pdbx_strand_id
1 'polypeptide(L)' 'MNALEAFLARRHAPIGLYLGGGTPPEIAVSIVADLTARRHRVPVAGLRDVEAGKAARAAPDCSGGPGPSGS' A
#
# COMPACT_ATOMS: atom_id res chain seq x y z
N MET A 1 31.62 -5.73 -4.66
CA MET A 1 30.32 -5.26 -4.12
C MET A 1 30.46 -3.79 -3.76
N ASN A 2 29.74 -2.88 -4.41
CA ASN A 2 29.81 -1.46 -4.05
C ASN A 2 28.96 -1.20 -2.77
N ALA A 3 29.27 -0.16 -2.01
CA ALA A 3 28.61 0.13 -0.74
C ALA A 3 27.11 0.49 -0.89
N LEU A 4 26.72 1.01 -2.05
CA LEU A 4 25.34 1.43 -2.36
C LEU A 4 24.43 0.22 -2.58
N GLU A 5 24.87 -0.77 -3.34
CA GLU A 5 24.18 -2.05 -3.55
C GLU A 5 23.91 -2.74 -2.22
N ALA A 6 24.93 -2.76 -1.34
CA ALA A 6 24.80 -3.32 -0.01
C ALA A 6 23.82 -2.54 0.88
N PHE A 7 23.69 -1.21 0.70
CA PHE A 7 22.73 -0.38 1.41
C PHE A 7 21.30 -0.62 0.92
N LEU A 8 21.08 -0.62 -0.39
CA LEU A 8 19.76 -0.84 -0.98
C LEU A 8 19.21 -2.23 -0.66
N ALA A 9 20.06 -3.26 -0.68
CA ALA A 9 19.65 -4.63 -0.33
C ALA A 9 19.11 -4.77 1.10
N ARG A 10 19.48 -3.86 2.01
CA ARG A 10 19.02 -3.85 3.42
C ARG A 10 17.87 -2.87 3.67
N ARG A 11 17.44 -2.11 2.67
CA ARG A 11 16.36 -1.13 2.81
C ARG A 11 15.03 -1.77 2.47
N HIS A 12 14.16 -1.87 3.47
CA HIS A 12 12.77 -2.24 3.28
C HIS A 12 11.99 -0.99 2.85
N ALA A 13 11.61 -0.97 1.58
CA ALA A 13 10.65 -0.03 1.02
C ALA A 13 9.75 -0.79 0.03
N PRO A 14 8.47 -0.40 -0.12
CA PRO A 14 7.76 0.66 0.59
C PRO A 14 7.30 0.26 2.01
N ILE A 15 7.20 1.24 2.92
CA ILE A 15 6.78 1.06 4.33
C ILE A 15 5.35 1.56 4.56
N GLY A 16 4.65 0.99 5.54
CA GLY A 16 3.32 1.45 5.95
C GLY A 16 2.16 0.59 5.43
N LEU A 17 0.99 0.83 6.02
CA LEU A 17 -0.28 0.23 5.58
C LEU A 17 -0.94 1.10 4.51
N TYR A 18 -1.52 0.49 3.48
CA TYR A 18 -2.23 1.23 2.44
C TYR A 18 -3.57 1.76 2.97
N LEU A 19 -3.61 3.06 3.27
CA LEU A 19 -4.82 3.78 3.72
C LEU A 19 -5.51 4.55 2.58
N GLY A 20 -4.98 4.46 1.34
CA GLY A 20 -5.52 5.15 0.15
C GLY A 20 -5.00 6.58 -0.08
N GLY A 21 -4.29 7.15 0.89
CA GLY A 21 -3.71 8.49 0.84
C GLY A 21 -2.30 8.57 0.23
N GLY A 22 -1.91 9.78 -0.17
CA GLY A 22 -0.61 10.11 -0.74
C GLY A 22 0.00 11.43 -0.25
N THR A 23 -0.70 12.17 0.62
CA THR A 23 -0.16 13.42 1.20
C THR A 23 0.83 13.12 2.34
N PRO A 24 1.77 14.04 2.66
CA PRO A 24 2.73 13.80 3.75
C PRO A 24 2.08 13.45 5.11
N PRO A 25 0.98 14.11 5.55
CA PRO A 25 0.25 13.69 6.74
C PRO A 25 -0.32 12.27 6.64
N GLU A 26 -0.91 11.90 5.49
CA GLU A 26 -1.48 10.57 5.27
C GLU A 26 -0.41 9.47 5.29
N ILE A 27 0.75 9.74 4.68
CA ILE A 27 1.91 8.84 4.69
C ILE A 27 2.40 8.63 6.13
N ALA A 28 2.44 9.70 6.94
CA ALA A 28 2.85 9.58 8.34
C ALA A 28 1.91 8.65 9.13
N VAL A 29 0.59 8.78 8.96
CA VAL A 29 -0.39 7.90 9.60
C VAL A 29 -0.24 6.45 9.12
N SER A 30 -0.05 6.23 7.81
CA SER A 30 0.21 4.91 7.21
C SER A 30 1.40 4.19 7.87
N ILE A 31 2.50 4.92 8.09
CA ILE A 31 3.71 4.38 8.73
C ILE A 31 3.47 4.10 10.22
N VAL A 32 2.89 5.05 10.95
CA VAL A 32 2.62 4.88 12.39
C VAL A 32 1.68 3.71 12.65
N ALA A 33 0.67 3.52 11.80
CA ALA A 33 -0.27 2.41 11.90
C ALA A 33 0.44 1.05 11.73
N ASP A 34 1.31 0.91 10.72
CA ASP A 34 2.11 -0.30 10.49
C ASP A 34 3.02 -0.61 11.69
N LEU A 35 3.78 0.38 12.16
CA LEU A 35 4.67 0.23 13.30
C LEU A 35 3.91 -0.16 14.58
N THR A 36 2.74 0.43 14.79
CA THR A 36 1.89 0.14 15.96
C THR A 36 1.35 -1.28 15.89
N ALA A 37 0.83 -1.71 14.73
CA ALA A 37 0.34 -3.07 14.55
C ALA A 37 1.43 -4.11 14.80
N ARG A 38 2.64 -3.91 14.27
CA ARG A 38 3.81 -4.77 14.52
C ARG A 38 4.21 -4.80 15.99
N ARG A 39 4.27 -3.62 16.63
CA ARG A 39 4.63 -3.49 18.04
C ARG A 39 3.67 -4.26 18.95
N HIS A 40 2.37 -4.19 18.66
CA HIS A 40 1.34 -4.84 19.47
C HIS A 40 0.99 -6.26 18.97
N ARG A 41 1.66 -6.76 17.92
CA ARG A 41 1.36 -8.05 17.26
C ARG A 41 -0.10 -8.16 16.85
N VAL A 42 -0.71 -7.04 16.48
CA VAL A 42 -2.09 -7.00 15.99
C VAL A 42 -2.08 -7.45 14.53
N PRO A 43 -2.80 -8.53 14.17
CA PRO A 43 -2.90 -8.95 12.80
C PRO A 43 -3.68 -7.89 12.00
N VAL A 44 -3.06 -7.38 10.93
CA VAL A 44 -3.67 -6.40 10.05
C VAL A 44 -4.47 -7.11 8.95
N ALA A 45 -5.49 -7.85 9.37
CA ALA A 45 -6.32 -8.63 8.44
C ALA A 45 -7.10 -7.68 7.51
N GLY A 46 -6.87 -7.79 6.20
CA GLY A 46 -7.57 -7.01 5.16
C GLY A 46 -6.88 -5.69 4.78
N LEU A 47 -5.89 -5.21 5.55
CA LEU A 47 -5.07 -4.07 5.15
C LEU A 47 -3.90 -4.56 4.29
N ARG A 48 -3.70 -3.90 3.15
CA ARG A 48 -2.64 -4.20 2.20
C ARG A 48 -1.41 -3.36 2.52
N ASP A 49 -0.23 -3.86 2.20
CA ASP A 49 0.95 -3.01 2.13
C ASP A 49 0.79 -1.96 1.01
N VAL A 50 1.51 -0.84 1.12
CA VAL A 50 1.41 0.31 0.20
C VAL A 50 1.54 -0.10 -1.26
N GLU A 51 2.44 -1.03 -1.59
CA GLU A 51 2.64 -1.50 -2.96
C GLU A 51 1.42 -2.24 -3.51
N ALA A 52 0.94 -3.26 -2.77
CA ALA A 52 -0.22 -4.05 -3.14
C ALA A 52 -1.50 -3.20 -3.22
N GLY A 53 -1.62 -2.20 -2.35
CA GLY A 53 -2.73 -1.25 -2.36
C GLY A 53 -2.70 -0.30 -3.56
N LYS A 54 -1.52 0.24 -3.91
CA LYS A 54 -1.35 1.08 -5.11
C LYS A 54 -1.61 0.31 -6.40
N ALA A 55 -1.07 -0.90 -6.52
CA ALA A 55 -1.30 -1.77 -7.68
C ALA A 55 -2.79 -2.06 -7.89
N ALA A 56 -3.53 -2.29 -6.79
CA ALA A 56 -4.96 -2.54 -6.84
C ALA A 56 -5.80 -1.34 -7.21
N ARG A 57 -5.39 -0.12 -6.83
CA ARG A 57 -6.03 1.12 -7.26
C ARG A 57 -5.73 1.45 -8.72
N ALA A 58 -4.56 1.07 -9.21
CA ALA A 58 -4.15 1.31 -10.60
C ALA A 58 -4.78 0.30 -11.58
N ALA A 59 -5.25 -0.86 -11.10
CA ALA A 59 -6.01 -1.79 -11.91
C ALA A 59 -7.30 -1.07 -12.39
N PRO A 60 -7.48 -0.86 -13.70
CA PRO A 60 -8.72 -0.30 -14.20
C PRO A 60 -9.85 -1.24 -13.82
N ASP A 61 -10.90 -0.66 -13.28
CA ASP A 61 -12.24 -1.19 -13.17
C ASP A 61 -12.76 -1.55 -14.58
N CYS A 62 -12.31 -2.69 -15.10
CA CYS A 62 -12.87 -3.31 -16.30
C CYS A 62 -14.33 -3.79 -16.08
N SER A 63 -14.96 -3.47 -14.96
CA SER A 63 -16.42 -3.52 -14.80
C SER A 63 -17.09 -2.32 -15.49
N GLY A 64 -16.74 -2.05 -16.74
CA GLY A 64 -17.66 -1.46 -17.69
C GLY A 64 -18.66 -2.54 -18.07
N GLY A 65 -19.63 -2.80 -17.19
CA GLY A 65 -20.77 -3.63 -17.56
C GLY A 65 -21.50 -2.95 -18.73
N PRO A 66 -21.90 -3.69 -19.78
CA PRO A 66 -22.78 -3.12 -20.79
C PRO A 66 -24.04 -2.63 -20.07
N GLY A 67 -24.27 -1.32 -20.08
CA GLY A 67 -25.48 -0.73 -19.51
C GLY A 67 -26.72 -1.40 -20.13
N PRO A 68 -27.84 -1.49 -19.41
CA PRO A 68 -29.06 -2.06 -19.97
C PRO A 68 -29.42 -1.25 -21.21
N SER A 69 -29.29 -1.85 -22.39
CA SER A 69 -29.81 -1.30 -23.63
C SER A 69 -31.32 -1.16 -23.45
N GLY A 70 -31.75 0.06 -23.16
CA GLY A 70 -33.14 0.45 -23.13
C GLY A 70 -33.68 0.50 -24.55
N SER A 71 -34.63 -0.38 -24.83
CA SER A 71 -35.88 -0.23 -25.61
C SER A 71 -36.25 -1.58 -26.20
#